data_AF-A0A4Q5QUS6-F1
#
_entry.id   AF-A0A4Q5QUS6-F1
#
_cell.length_a   1.000
_cell.length_b   1.000
_cell.length_c   1.000
_cell.angle_alpha   90.00
_cell.angle_beta   90.00
_cell.angle_gamma   90.00
#
_symmetry.space_group_name_H-M   'P 1'
#
loop_
_entity.id
_entity.type
_entity.pdbx_description
1 polymer ?
#
loop_
_entity_poly.entity_id
_entity_poly.type
_entity_poly.pdbx_seq_one_letter_code
_entity_poly.pdbx_strand_id
1 'polypeptide(L)'
;MSDREFVVDPFTQTEVRVPSGIWPEQAIEHARRSRNGELRRIRFFLDWGHRYPLWEDGSDGYTKEPGDYGLSADLGERLHAWYQTWAQHCSPEHGWSDEQLHQVWLVAGHRLANEVELEVYDFAEVIREFDR
;
A
#
# COMPACT_ATOMS: atom_id res chain seq x y z
N MET A 1 22.27 6.32 6.95
CA MET A 1 22.46 4.86 7.07
C MET A 1 21.06 4.30 7.28
N SER A 2 20.51 3.61 6.29
CA SER A 2 19.17 3.02 6.42
C SER A 2 19.36 1.75 7.23
N ASP A 3 18.99 1.78 8.51
CA ASP A 3 19.04 0.62 9.38
C ASP A 3 18.03 -0.39 8.82
N ARG A 4 18.57 -1.39 8.13
CA ARG A 4 17.80 -2.47 7.55
C ARG A 4 17.56 -3.47 8.67
N GLU A 5 16.51 -3.25 9.45
CA GLU A 5 16.05 -4.21 10.45
C GLU A 5 15.42 -5.41 9.74
N PHE A 6 16.23 -6.42 9.45
CA PHE A 6 15.75 -7.73 9.02
C PHE A 6 15.79 -8.68 10.21
N VAL A 7 14.86 -9.64 10.24
CA VAL A 7 14.86 -10.77 11.18
C VAL A 7 14.94 -12.07 10.39
N VAL A 8 15.69 -13.05 10.89
CA VAL A 8 15.71 -14.39 10.29
C VAL A 8 14.54 -15.19 10.84
N ASP A 9 13.65 -15.65 9.96
CA ASP A 9 12.57 -16.58 10.34
C ASP A 9 13.21 -17.89 10.85
N PRO A 10 12.98 -18.29 12.11
CA PRO A 10 13.66 -19.43 12.71
C PRO A 10 13.26 -20.77 12.07
N PHE A 11 12.12 -20.84 11.38
CA PHE A 11 11.62 -22.07 10.75
C PHE A 11 12.08 -22.19 9.30
N THR A 12 11.99 -21.10 8.53
CA THR A 12 12.37 -21.12 7.10
C THR A 12 13.82 -20.75 6.86
N GLN A 13 14.51 -20.17 7.85
CA GLN A 13 15.89 -19.67 7.74
C GLN A 13 16.05 -18.58 6.67
N THR A 14 14.98 -17.82 6.40
CA THR A 14 14.96 -16.73 5.41
C THR A 14 14.93 -15.37 6.10
N GLU A 15 15.57 -14.38 5.50
CA GLU A 15 15.48 -12.98 5.96
C GLU A 15 14.09 -12.41 5.68
N VAL A 16 13.46 -11.88 6.72
CA VAL A 16 12.17 -11.18 6.68
C VAL A 16 12.44 -9.71 7.02
N ARG A 17 11.93 -8.81 6.16
CA ARG A 17 12.01 -7.37 6.41
C ARG A 17 11.12 -7.00 7.60
N VAL A 18 11.64 -6.21 8.53
CA VAL A 18 10.87 -5.60 9.63
C VAL A 18 10.64 -4.13 9.28
N PRO A 19 9.41 -3.73 8.92
CA PRO A 19 9.10 -2.31 8.74
C PRO A 19 9.27 -1.54 10.06
N SER A 20 9.65 -0.26 9.97
CA SER A 20 9.72 0.60 11.15
C SER A 20 8.37 0.66 11.86
N GLY A 21 8.36 0.40 13.17
CA GLY A 21 7.13 0.33 13.98
C GLY A 21 6.49 -1.06 14.07
N ILE A 22 7.04 -2.06 13.37
CA ILE A 22 6.66 -3.48 13.48
C ILE A 22 7.69 -4.22 14.32
N TRP A 23 7.24 -5.13 15.18
CA TRP A 23 8.14 -5.97 15.97
C TRP A 23 8.61 -7.21 15.17
N PRO A 24 9.83 -7.73 15.40
CA PRO A 24 10.36 -8.87 14.66
C PRO A 24 9.44 -10.10 14.64
N GLU A 25 8.79 -10.41 15.77
CA GLU A 25 7.83 -11.51 15.90
C GLU A 25 6.57 -11.29 15.05
N GLN A 26 6.09 -10.05 14.94
CA GLN A 26 4.98 -9.71 14.06
C GLN A 26 5.37 -9.88 12.60
N ALA A 27 6.59 -9.48 12.22
CA ALA A 27 7.09 -9.65 10.86
C ALA A 27 7.21 -11.14 10.49
N ILE A 28 7.70 -11.99 11.41
CA ILE A 28 7.74 -13.45 11.19
C ILE A 28 6.33 -14.03 11.03
N GLU A 29 5.39 -13.63 11.89
CA GLU A 29 4.00 -14.10 11.80
C GLU A 29 3.33 -13.62 10.52
N HIS A 30 3.53 -12.36 10.12
CA HIS A 30 3.05 -11.81 8.86
C HIS A 30 3.58 -12.62 7.67
N ALA A 31 4.89 -12.90 7.64
CA ALA A 31 5.50 -13.72 6.61
C ALA A 31 4.93 -15.15 6.58
N ARG A 32 4.68 -15.75 7.75
CA ARG A 32 4.01 -17.06 7.85
C ARG A 32 2.61 -17.02 7.25
N ARG A 33 1.80 -16.04 7.62
CA ARG A 33 0.42 -15.86 7.14
C ARG A 33 0.37 -15.60 5.64
N SER A 34 1.27 -14.75 5.12
CA SER A 34 1.39 -14.50 3.68
C SER A 34 1.68 -15.79 2.92
N ARG A 35 2.67 -16.58 3.35
CA ARG A 35 3.01 -17.88 2.72
C ARG A 35 1.85 -18.87 2.72
N ASN A 36 1.01 -18.85 3.76
CA ASN A 36 -0.14 -19.72 3.89
C ASN A 36 -1.41 -19.20 3.16
N GLY A 37 -1.38 -18.01 2.58
CA GLY A 37 -2.55 -17.38 1.97
C GLY A 37 -3.61 -16.93 2.98
N GLU A 38 -3.21 -16.66 4.22
CA GLU A 38 -4.08 -16.24 5.33
C GLU A 38 -4.24 -14.71 5.43
N LEU A 39 -3.54 -13.95 4.59
CA LEU A 39 -3.65 -12.49 4.49
C LEU A 39 -4.58 -12.09 3.34
N ARG A 40 -5.30 -10.99 3.54
CA ARG A 40 -6.01 -10.33 2.46
C ARG A 40 -5.03 -9.64 1.51
N ARG A 41 -5.42 -9.47 0.26
CA ARG A 41 -4.61 -8.78 -0.76
C ARG A 41 -5.25 -7.46 -1.14
N ILE A 42 -4.65 -6.37 -0.67
CA ILE A 42 -5.06 -5.03 -1.03
C ILE A 42 -4.22 -4.60 -2.24
N ARG A 43 -4.86 -4.50 -3.39
CA ARG A 43 -4.24 -3.96 -4.61
C ARG A 43 -4.30 -2.45 -4.55
N PHE A 44 -3.13 -1.81 -4.68
CA PHE A 44 -2.95 -0.38 -4.50
C PHE A 44 -2.65 0.29 -5.85
N PHE A 45 -3.69 0.86 -6.47
CA PHE A 45 -3.60 1.58 -7.74
C PHE A 45 -4.75 2.55 -7.96
N LEU A 46 -4.57 3.52 -8.85
CA LEU A 46 -5.63 4.46 -9.22
C LEU A 46 -6.38 3.98 -10.46
N ASP A 47 -7.68 4.22 -10.47
CA ASP A 47 -8.53 4.09 -11.65
C ASP A 47 -9.52 5.26 -11.71
N TRP A 48 -10.02 5.53 -12.90
CA TRP A 48 -11.11 6.47 -13.08
C TRP A 48 -12.39 5.94 -12.41
N GLY A 49 -13.12 6.82 -11.72
CA GLY A 49 -14.39 6.46 -11.08
C GLY A 49 -14.29 5.92 -9.66
N HIS A 50 -13.08 5.69 -9.12
CA HIS A 50 -12.87 5.40 -7.70
C HIS A 50 -11.86 6.37 -7.10
N ARG A 51 -12.24 7.02 -5.99
CA ARG A 51 -11.48 8.16 -5.41
C ARG A 51 -10.36 7.75 -4.46
N TYR A 52 -10.18 6.45 -4.26
CA TYR A 52 -9.17 5.87 -3.38
C TYR A 52 -8.39 4.79 -4.12
N PRO A 53 -7.11 4.58 -3.81
CA PRO A 53 -6.29 3.57 -4.46
C PRO A 53 -6.53 2.15 -3.96
N LEU A 54 -7.70 1.84 -3.40
CA LEU A 54 -7.91 0.65 -2.58
C LEU A 54 -8.85 -0.34 -3.26
N TRP A 55 -8.33 -1.53 -3.56
CA TRP A 55 -9.04 -2.60 -4.26
C TRP A 55 -8.76 -3.94 -3.59
N GLU A 56 -9.76 -4.80 -3.49
CA GLU A 56 -9.61 -6.12 -2.88
C GLU A 56 -10.47 -7.16 -3.61
N ASP A 57 -9.84 -8.28 -3.96
CA ASP A 57 -10.53 -9.41 -4.56
C ASP A 57 -11.13 -10.33 -3.48
N GLY A 58 -12.34 -10.85 -3.70
CA GLY A 58 -12.91 -11.89 -2.85
C GLY A 58 -13.53 -11.43 -1.52
N SER A 59 -13.82 -10.15 -1.36
CA SER A 59 -14.63 -9.62 -0.24
C SER A 59 -15.93 -8.96 -0.72
N ASP A 60 -16.73 -8.47 0.24
CA ASP A 60 -17.97 -7.72 -0.04
C ASP A 60 -17.61 -6.38 -0.71
N GLY A 61 -17.55 -6.40 -2.05
CA GLY A 61 -17.24 -5.23 -2.88
C GLY A 61 -15.76 -5.13 -3.27
N TYR A 62 -15.51 -4.92 -4.56
CA TYR A 62 -14.17 -4.82 -5.14
C TYR A 62 -13.49 -3.47 -4.85
N THR A 63 -14.25 -2.37 -4.85
CA THR A 63 -13.77 -1.03 -4.48
C THR A 63 -13.85 -0.86 -2.97
N LYS A 64 -12.79 -0.33 -2.36
CA LYS A 64 -12.72 -0.12 -0.91
C LYS A 64 -12.46 1.34 -0.56
N GLU A 65 -12.98 1.74 0.59
CA GLU A 65 -12.71 3.02 1.22
C GLU A 65 -11.79 2.84 2.43
N PRO A 66 -11.09 3.90 2.87
CA PRO A 66 -10.24 3.82 4.07
C PRO A 66 -10.94 3.25 5.30
N GLY A 67 -12.24 3.56 5.47
CA GLY A 67 -13.05 3.07 6.58
C GLY A 67 -13.29 1.55 6.57
N ASP A 68 -13.28 0.89 5.41
CA ASP A 68 -13.50 -0.56 5.30
C ASP A 68 -12.37 -1.37 5.95
N TYR A 69 -11.18 -0.76 6.07
CA TYR A 69 -10.01 -1.35 6.71
C TYR A 69 -9.72 -0.75 8.09
N GLY A 70 -10.48 0.26 8.52
CA GLY A 70 -10.19 1.01 9.73
C GLY A 70 -8.95 1.89 9.63
N LEU A 71 -8.60 2.36 8.42
CA LEU A 71 -7.49 3.30 8.26
C LEU A 71 -7.76 4.61 8.98
N SER A 72 -6.69 5.29 9.39
CA SER A 72 -6.78 6.61 10.01
C SER A 72 -7.40 7.63 9.05
N ALA A 73 -8.18 8.56 9.61
CA ALA A 73 -8.86 9.60 8.82
C ALA A 73 -7.85 10.48 8.05
N ASP A 74 -6.73 10.83 8.68
CA ASP A 74 -5.65 11.60 8.07
C ASP A 74 -5.03 10.87 6.87
N LEU A 75 -4.76 9.56 6.98
CA LEU A 75 -4.28 8.76 5.85
C LEU A 75 -5.33 8.71 4.74
N GLY A 76 -6.60 8.53 5.08
CA GLY A 76 -7.71 8.58 4.12
C GLY A 76 -7.79 9.89 3.32
N GLU A 77 -7.64 11.03 3.99
CA GLU A 77 -7.62 12.35 3.35
C GLU A 77 -6.42 12.51 2.40
N ARG A 78 -5.23 12.06 2.83
CA ARG A 78 -4.02 12.13 2.00
C ARG A 78 -4.07 11.20 0.78
N LEU A 79 -4.66 10.01 0.92
CA LEU A 79 -4.93 9.11 -0.21
C LEU A 79 -5.86 9.77 -1.23
N HIS A 80 -6.91 10.46 -0.75
CA HIS A 80 -7.82 11.18 -1.62
C HIS A 80 -7.14 12.35 -2.34
N ALA A 81 -6.35 13.16 -1.65
CA ALA A 81 -5.61 14.27 -2.24
C ALA A 81 -4.60 13.78 -3.31
N TRP A 82 -3.98 12.63 -3.07
CA TRP A 82 -3.07 11.99 -4.02
C TRP A 82 -3.80 11.55 -5.31
N TYR A 83 -5.01 10.98 -5.18
CA TYR A 83 -5.88 10.70 -6.33
C TYR A 83 -6.27 11.97 -7.08
N GLN A 84 -6.67 13.03 -6.38
CA GLN A 84 -7.08 14.29 -7.00
C GLN A 84 -5.96 14.90 -7.84
N THR A 85 -4.71 14.83 -7.37
CA THR A 85 -3.55 15.30 -8.11
C THR A 85 -3.38 14.53 -9.43
N TRP A 86 -3.49 13.20 -9.39
CA TRP A 86 -3.45 12.38 -10.62
C TRP A 86 -4.59 12.72 -11.56
N ALA A 87 -5.83 12.78 -11.06
CA ALA A 87 -7.02 13.05 -11.88
C ALA A 87 -7.00 14.43 -12.56
N GLN A 88 -6.31 15.41 -11.96
CA GLN A 88 -6.17 16.76 -12.51
C GLN A 88 -5.04 16.89 -13.55
N HIS A 89 -3.99 16.08 -13.43
CA HIS A 89 -2.74 16.28 -14.17
C HIS A 89 -2.36 15.13 -15.11
N CYS A 90 -3.03 13.99 -15.02
CA CYS A 90 -2.85 12.84 -15.88
C CYS A 90 -4.13 12.61 -16.69
N SER A 91 -4.03 12.62 -18.01
CA SER A 91 -5.15 12.31 -18.90
C SER A 91 -4.94 10.97 -19.62
N PRO A 92 -6.01 10.25 -20.00
CA PRO A 92 -5.89 8.99 -20.74
C PRO A 92 -5.21 9.16 -22.11
N GLU A 93 -5.33 10.35 -22.70
CA GLU A 93 -4.88 10.69 -24.05
C GLU A 93 -3.42 11.14 -24.11
N HIS A 94 -2.95 11.88 -23.10
CA HIS A 94 -1.63 12.51 -23.11
C HIS A 94 -0.73 12.09 -21.94
N GLY A 95 -1.26 11.32 -20.98
CA GLY A 95 -0.55 11.00 -19.75
C GLY A 95 -0.34 12.23 -18.87
N TRP A 96 0.78 12.26 -18.15
CA TRP A 96 1.15 13.35 -17.25
C TRP A 96 1.49 14.63 -18.02
N SER A 97 0.91 15.75 -17.58
CA SER A 97 1.19 17.07 -18.15
C SER A 97 2.59 17.60 -17.82
N ASP A 98 3.17 17.14 -16.72
CA ASP A 98 4.45 17.60 -16.16
C ASP A 98 5.19 16.41 -15.53
N GLU A 99 6.38 16.10 -16.04
CA GLU A 99 7.19 14.97 -15.57
C GLU A 99 7.75 15.21 -14.15
N GLN A 100 8.09 16.44 -13.78
CA GLN A 100 8.54 16.74 -12.43
C GLN A 100 7.41 16.52 -11.41
N LEU A 101 6.19 16.92 -11.77
CA LEU A 101 5.01 16.65 -10.95
C LEU A 101 4.74 15.14 -10.84
N HIS A 102 4.86 14.41 -11.94
CA HIS A 102 4.73 12.95 -11.95
C HIS A 102 5.71 12.29 -10.96
N GLN A 103 6.98 12.70 -10.96
CA GLN A 103 7.98 12.16 -10.03
C GLN A 103 7.65 12.47 -8.56
N VAL A 104 7.19 13.69 -8.26
CA VAL A 104 6.74 14.07 -6.91
C VAL A 104 5.55 13.23 -6.48
N TRP A 105 4.59 13.04 -7.38
CA TRP A 105 3.40 12.22 -7.15
C TRP A 105 3.76 10.75 -6.91
N LEU A 106 4.71 10.18 -7.67
CA LEU A 106 5.14 8.79 -7.52
C LEU A 106 5.83 8.55 -6.17
N VAL A 107 6.70 9.48 -5.74
CA VAL A 107 7.33 9.43 -4.42
C VAL A 107 6.29 9.51 -3.30
N ALA A 108 5.27 10.37 -3.45
CA ALA A 108 4.16 10.43 -2.50
C ALA A 108 3.36 9.12 -2.47
N GLY A 109 3.10 8.50 -3.62
CA GLY A 109 2.42 7.22 -3.71
C GLY A 109 3.15 6.10 -2.98
N HIS A 110 4.48 6.00 -3.12
CA HIS A 110 5.26 5.01 -2.37
C HIS A 110 5.22 5.24 -0.86
N ARG A 111 5.22 6.50 -0.41
CA ARG A 111 5.07 6.82 1.02
C ARG A 111 3.71 6.40 1.54
N LEU A 112 2.63 6.77 0.85
CA LEU A 112 1.26 6.41 1.20
C LEU A 112 1.06 4.89 1.21
N ALA A 113 1.61 4.16 0.24
CA ALA A 113 1.54 2.71 0.21
C ALA A 113 2.25 2.07 1.42
N ASN A 114 3.41 2.61 1.86
CA ASN A 114 4.07 2.15 3.09
C ASN A 114 3.19 2.41 4.32
N GLU A 115 2.52 3.57 4.40
CA GLU A 115 1.67 3.90 5.54
C GLU A 115 0.43 3.02 5.61
N VAL A 116 -0.21 2.75 4.47
CA VAL A 116 -1.31 1.77 4.39
C VAL A 116 -0.81 0.39 4.83
N GLU A 117 0.35 -0.05 4.33
CA GLU A 117 0.97 -1.33 4.70
C GLU A 117 1.17 -1.46 6.21
N LEU A 118 1.55 -0.38 6.90
CA LEU A 118 1.68 -0.37 8.36
C LEU A 118 0.34 -0.47 9.08
N GLU A 119 -0.67 0.28 8.65
CA GLU A 119 -1.98 0.28 9.32
C GLU A 119 -2.77 -1.02 9.10
N VAL A 120 -2.51 -1.75 8.01
CA VAL A 120 -3.16 -3.05 7.72
C VAL A 120 -2.29 -4.26 8.00
N TYR A 121 -1.09 -4.06 8.55
CA TYR A 121 -0.05 -5.08 8.64
C TYR A 121 -0.53 -6.35 9.32
N ASP A 122 -1.40 -6.23 10.34
CA ASP A 122 -1.90 -7.39 11.08
C ASP A 122 -2.81 -8.32 10.29
N PHE A 123 -3.33 -7.93 9.12
CA PHE A 123 -4.32 -8.76 8.40
C PHE A 123 -4.22 -8.77 6.88
N ALA A 124 -3.43 -7.88 6.27
CA ALA A 124 -3.32 -7.79 4.82
C ALA A 124 -1.89 -7.57 4.33
N GLU A 125 -1.70 -7.84 3.04
CA GLU A 125 -0.55 -7.42 2.25
C GLU A 125 -0.98 -6.38 1.20
N VAL A 126 -0.14 -5.36 1.00
CA VAL A 126 -0.38 -4.28 0.04
C VAL A 126 0.44 -4.52 -1.22
N ILE A 127 -0.26 -4.76 -2.34
CA ILE A 127 0.34 -4.98 -3.66
C ILE A 127 0.33 -3.66 -4.41
N ARG A 128 1.50 -3.08 -4.65
CA ARG A 128 1.64 -1.81 -5.38
C ARG A 128 1.51 -2.08 -6.88
N GLU A 129 0.55 -1.42 -7.52
CA GLU A 129 0.30 -1.58 -8.96
C GLU A 129 0.19 -0.23 -9.70
N PHE A 130 0.58 0.86 -9.05
CA PHE A 130 0.52 2.23 -9.60
C PHE A 130 1.82 2.71 -10.25
N ASP A 131 2.89 1.93 -10.16
CA ASP A 131 4.23 2.21 -10.69
C ASP A 131 4.53 1.48 -12.01
N ARG A 132 3.51 0.83 -12.60
CA ARG A 132 3.61 0.03 -13.83
C ARG A 132 3.41 0.83 -15.09
#